data_AF-A0A351UIL0-F1
#
_entry.id   AF-A0A351UIL0-F1
#
_cell.length_a   1.000
_cell.length_b   1.000
_cell.length_c   1.000
_cell.angle_alpha   90.00
_cell.angle_beta   90.00
_cell.angle_gamma   90.00
#
_symmetry.space_group_name_H-M   'P 1'
#
loop_
_entity.id
_entity.type
_entity.pdbx_description
1 polymer ?
#
loop_
_entity_poly.entity_id
_entity_poly.type
_entity_poly.pdbx_seq_one_letter_code
_entity_poly.pdbx_strand_id
1 'polypeptide(L)'
;MGFLIAPLILLLAFLGSPVFTLIGGGSILLFAGAGIDSSAVIVEMLRLASLPALIAIPLFTFSGYMLAESKAPQRMLALAEALFGTLPGGLAIVALFTTALFTAFTGASGVTIIALGGLLYPMLSKQGYP
;
A
#
# COMPACT_ATOMS: atom_id res chain seq x y z
N MET A 1 26.05 10.54 -14.53
CA MET A 1 25.77 9.45 -13.56
C MET A 1 24.32 8.96 -13.57
N GLY A 2 23.31 9.83 -13.65
CA GLY A 2 21.89 9.42 -13.62
C GLY A 2 21.47 8.35 -14.65
N PHE A 3 22.00 8.43 -15.88
CA PHE A 3 21.73 7.45 -16.95
C PHE A 3 22.25 6.02 -16.67
N LEU A 4 23.23 5.84 -15.76
CA LEU A 4 23.76 4.53 -15.35
C LEU A 4 23.10 3.99 -14.08
N ILE A 5 22.64 4.89 -13.20
CA ILE A 5 22.00 4.53 -11.93
C ILE A 5 20.57 4.03 -12.15
N ALA A 6 19.83 4.63 -13.09
CA ALA A 6 18.48 4.19 -13.44
C ALA A 6 18.39 2.70 -13.88
N PRO A 7 19.21 2.21 -14.83
CA PRO A 7 19.18 0.79 -15.21
C PRO A 7 19.65 -0.14 -14.09
N LEU A 8 20.57 0.30 -13.22
CA LEU A 8 20.98 -0.47 -12.04
C LEU A 8 19.83 -0.63 -11.03
N ILE A 9 19.10 0.45 -10.75
CA ILE A 9 17.92 0.41 -9.87
C ILE A 9 16.83 -0.51 -10.44
N LEU A 10 16.59 -0.43 -11.76
CA LEU A 10 15.63 -1.33 -12.43
C LEU A 10 16.06 -2.79 -12.33
N LEU A 11 17.33 -3.09 -12.55
CA LEU A 11 17.85 -4.45 -12.44
C LEU A 11 17.70 -5.00 -11.02
N LEU A 12 18.06 -4.21 -10.00
CA LEU A 12 17.88 -4.58 -8.59
C LEU A 12 16.38 -4.77 -8.24
N ALA A 13 15.49 -3.97 -8.83
CA ALA A 13 14.04 -4.16 -8.69
C ALA A 13 13.56 -5.50 -9.25
N PHE A 14 14.04 -5.90 -10.44
CA PHE A 14 13.74 -7.21 -11.01
C PHE A 14 14.33 -8.38 -10.19
N LEU A 15 15.43 -8.15 -9.49
CA LEU A 15 16.01 -9.11 -8.54
C LEU A 15 15.22 -9.20 -7.22
N GLY A 16 14.15 -8.43 -7.04
CA GLY A 16 13.25 -8.51 -5.88
C GLY A 16 13.74 -7.72 -4.67
N SER A 17 14.66 -6.76 -4.85
CA SER A 17 15.10 -5.92 -3.73
C SER A 17 13.94 -5.06 -3.18
N PRO A 18 13.85 -4.81 -1.87
CA PRO A 18 12.81 -3.97 -1.29
C PRO A 18 12.79 -2.56 -1.89
N VAL A 19 11.60 -2.04 -2.19
CA VAL A 19 11.46 -0.71 -2.83
C VAL A 19 12.12 0.41 -2.01
N PHE A 20 12.09 0.32 -0.68
CA PHE A 20 12.71 1.34 0.18
C PHE A 20 14.24 1.38 0.04
N THR A 21 14.91 0.24 -0.18
CA THR A 21 16.38 0.23 -0.38
C THR A 21 16.74 0.81 -1.74
N LEU A 22 15.92 0.54 -2.76
CA LEU A 22 16.06 1.12 -4.10
C LEU A 22 15.93 2.65 -4.09
N ILE A 23 14.86 3.16 -3.48
CA ILE A 23 14.60 4.61 -3.43
C ILE A 23 15.63 5.29 -2.53
N GLY A 24 15.86 4.78 -1.31
CA GLY A 24 16.78 5.40 -0.35
C GLY A 24 18.24 5.33 -0.81
N GLY A 25 18.71 4.14 -1.19
CA GLY A 25 20.07 3.94 -1.68
C GLY A 25 20.32 4.65 -3.01
N GLY A 26 19.35 4.61 -3.93
CA GLY A 26 19.40 5.35 -5.19
C GLY A 26 19.49 6.86 -4.97
N SER A 27 18.72 7.40 -4.01
CA SER A 27 18.80 8.82 -3.63
C SER A 27 20.20 9.18 -3.16
N ILE A 28 20.76 8.42 -2.21
CA ILE A 28 22.12 8.67 -1.68
C ILE A 28 23.18 8.67 -2.80
N LEU A 29 23.11 7.71 -3.72
CA LEU A 29 24.04 7.61 -4.86
C LEU A 29 23.90 8.80 -5.82
N LEU A 30 22.67 9.27 -6.06
CA LEU A 30 22.41 10.43 -6.91
C LEU A 30 22.88 11.74 -6.26
N PHE A 31 22.66 11.92 -4.96
CA PHE A 31 23.16 13.07 -4.19
C PHE A 31 24.69 13.12 -4.20
N ALA A 32 25.35 11.98 -3.98
CA ALA A 32 26.82 11.87 -4.08
C ALA A 32 27.32 12.23 -5.49
N GLY A 33 26.65 11.74 -6.54
CA GLY A 33 26.98 12.05 -7.92
C GLY A 33 26.72 13.50 -8.35
N ALA A 34 25.89 14.23 -7.61
CA ALA A 34 25.61 15.66 -7.81
C ALA A 34 26.57 16.57 -7.03
N GLY A 35 27.52 16.01 -6.26
CA GLY A 35 28.45 16.79 -5.42
C GLY A 35 27.77 17.45 -4.21
N ILE A 36 26.59 16.96 -3.81
CA ILE A 36 25.89 17.46 -2.63
C ILE A 36 26.51 16.81 -1.39
N ASP A 37 26.82 17.63 -0.39
CA ASP A 37 27.42 17.17 0.86
C ASP A 37 26.48 16.21 1.60
N SER A 38 27.04 15.13 2.15
CA SER A 38 26.29 14.11 2.89
C SER A 38 25.52 14.69 4.09
N SER A 39 26.00 15.80 4.67
CA SER A 39 25.29 16.51 5.73
C SER A 39 23.94 17.07 5.27
N ALA A 40 23.84 17.56 4.03
CA ALA A 40 22.58 18.06 3.47
C ALA A 40 21.55 16.94 3.31
N VAL A 41 21.99 15.72 2.96
CA VAL A 41 21.13 14.54 2.88
C VAL A 41 20.56 14.18 4.26
N ILE A 42 21.39 14.22 5.30
CA ILE A 42 20.96 13.94 6.69
C ILE A 42 19.96 14.99 7.17
N VAL A 43 20.21 16.27 6.90
CA VAL A 43 19.27 17.37 7.25
C VAL A 43 17.93 17.16 6.57
N GLU A 44 17.92 16.80 5.29
CA GLU A 44 16.68 16.54 4.56
C GLU A 44 15.94 15.30 5.10
N MET A 45 16.65 14.23 5.44
CA MET A 45 16.05 13.06 6.09
C MET A 45 15.39 13.43 7.44
N LEU A 46 16.04 14.26 8.26
CA LEU A 46 15.47 14.74 9.52
C LEU A 46 14.24 15.62 9.29
N ARG A 47 14.28 16.50 8.29
CA ARG A 47 13.13 17.32 7.88
C ARG A 47 11.94 16.43 7.53
N LEU A 48 12.14 15.42 6.69
CA LEU A 48 11.10 14.47 6.29
C LEU A 48 10.58 13.65 7.48
N ALA A 49 11.46 13.19 8.37
CA ALA A 49 11.10 12.45 9.58
C ALA A 49 10.32 13.28 10.60
N SER A 50 10.43 14.61 10.55
CA SER A 50 9.69 15.54 11.42
C SER A 50 8.35 16.02 10.85
N LEU A 51 7.95 15.54 9.66
CA LEU A 51 6.71 15.98 9.03
C LEU A 51 5.50 15.63 9.91
N PRO A 52 4.65 16.61 10.29
CA PRO A 52 3.45 16.35 11.10
C PRO A 52 2.50 15.34 10.45
N ALA A 53 2.51 15.24 9.12
CA ALA A 53 1.74 14.27 8.36
C ALA A 53 2.07 12.81 8.70
N LEU A 54 3.26 12.51 9.25
CA LEU A 54 3.63 11.15 9.64
C LEU A 54 2.79 10.62 10.82
N ILE A 55 2.18 11.51 11.62
CA ILE A 55 1.23 11.13 12.68
C ILE A 55 -0.03 10.48 12.08
N ALA A 56 -0.36 10.77 10.82
CA ALA A 56 -1.48 10.14 10.14
C ALA A 56 -1.28 8.62 10.01
N ILE A 57 -0.05 8.12 9.88
CA ILE A 57 0.24 6.69 9.71
C ILE A 57 -0.29 5.85 10.90
N PRO A 58 0.09 6.11 12.17
CA PRO A 58 -0.44 5.36 13.30
C PRO A 58 -1.93 5.60 13.53
N LEU A 59 -2.44 6.81 13.29
CA LEU A 59 -3.87 7.11 13.47
C LEU A 59 -4.75 6.37 12.45
N PHE A 60 -4.36 6.34 11.17
CA PHE A 60 -5.05 5.56 10.14
C PHE A 60 -4.94 4.06 10.40
N THR A 61 -3.77 3.60 10.87
CA THR A 61 -3.59 2.20 11.28
C THR A 61 -4.55 1.83 12.42
N PHE A 62 -4.62 2.65 13.47
CA PHE A 62 -5.54 2.45 14.58
C PHE A 62 -7.01 2.45 14.14
N SER A 63 -7.41 3.44 13.34
CA SER A 63 -8.75 3.52 12.76
C SER A 63 -9.09 2.27 11.93
N GLY A 64 -8.15 1.80 11.11
CA GLY A 64 -8.35 0.61 10.31
C GLY A 64 -8.48 -0.67 11.12
N TYR A 65 -7.72 -0.84 12.20
CA TYR A 65 -7.89 -1.95 13.14
C TYR A 65 -9.24 -1.89 13.87
N MET A 66 -9.65 -0.71 14.35
CA MET A 66 -10.98 -0.53 14.94
C MET A 66 -12.09 -0.92 13.96
N LEU A 67 -11.95 -0.50 12.69
CA LEU A 67 -12.93 -0.82 11.65
C LEU A 67 -12.97 -2.33 11.38
N ALA A 68 -11.81 -2.99 11.30
CA ALA A 68 -11.68 -4.42 11.12
C ALA A 68 -12.39 -5.22 12.24
N GLU A 69 -12.14 -4.85 13.50
CA GLU A 69 -12.75 -5.51 14.66
C GLU A 69 -14.25 -5.23 14.83
N SER A 70 -14.73 -4.10 14.29
CA SER A 70 -16.14 -3.70 14.41
C SER A 70 -17.11 -4.50 13.52
N LYS A 71 -16.63 -5.51 12.77
CA LYS A 71 -17.40 -6.20 11.72
C LYS A 71 -17.87 -5.29 10.57
N ALA A 72 -17.22 -4.14 10.37
CA ALA A 72 -17.54 -3.27 9.24
C ALA A 72 -17.15 -3.89 7.87
N PRO A 73 -16.01 -4.59 7.70
CA PRO A 73 -15.67 -5.24 6.42
C PRO A 73 -16.77 -6.16 5.90
N GLN A 74 -17.38 -6.96 6.78
CA GLN A 74 -18.47 -7.90 6.47
C GLN A 74 -19.72 -7.16 6.01
N ARG A 75 -20.07 -6.05 6.66
CA ARG A 75 -21.22 -5.21 6.28
C ARG A 75 -21.00 -4.52 4.94
N MET A 76 -19.79 -4.04 4.69
CA MET A 76 -19.42 -3.42 3.41
C MET A 76 -19.44 -4.43 2.27
N LEU A 77 -18.96 -5.65 2.52
CA LEU A 77 -19.00 -6.74 1.56
C LEU A 77 -20.43 -7.15 1.21
N ALA A 78 -21.30 -7.32 2.20
CA ALA A 78 -22.72 -7.64 1.98
C ALA A 78 -23.45 -6.53 1.18
N LEU A 79 -23.12 -5.26 1.45
CA LEU A 79 -23.64 -4.14 0.66
C LEU A 79 -23.16 -4.21 -0.79
N ALA A 80 -21.86 -4.46 -1.00
CA ALA A 80 -21.30 -4.58 -2.34
C ALA A 80 -21.92 -5.76 -3.11
N GLU A 81 -22.11 -6.91 -2.46
CA GLU A 81 -22.81 -8.08 -3.04
C GLU A 81 -24.25 -7.74 -3.43
N ALA A 82 -24.98 -7.01 -2.58
CA ALA A 82 -26.34 -6.58 -2.89
C ALA A 82 -26.41 -5.63 -4.09
N LEU A 83 -25.37 -4.81 -4.30
CA LEU A 83 -25.30 -3.84 -5.41
C LEU A 83 -24.82 -4.47 -6.73
N PHE A 84 -23.81 -5.34 -6.67
CA PHE A 84 -23.06 -5.78 -7.85
C PHE A 84 -23.02 -7.30 -8.05
N GLY A 85 -23.50 -8.09 -7.08
CA GLY A 85 -23.35 -9.55 -7.09
C GLY A 85 -24.09 -10.27 -8.21
N THR A 86 -25.13 -9.67 -8.78
CA THR A 86 -25.91 -10.23 -9.91
C THR A 86 -25.28 -9.96 -11.28
N LEU A 87 -24.26 -9.09 -11.35
CA LEU A 87 -23.58 -8.79 -12.61
C LEU A 87 -22.68 -9.96 -13.02
N PRO A 88 -22.48 -10.19 -14.35
CA PRO A 88 -21.46 -11.12 -14.82
C PRO A 88 -20.08 -10.65 -14.37
N GLY A 89 -19.36 -11.49 -13.62
CA GLY A 89 -18.11 -11.10 -12.94
C GLY A 89 -18.31 -10.30 -11.65
N GLY A 90 -19.55 -10.27 -11.12
CA GLY A 90 -19.95 -9.47 -9.97
C GLY A 90 -19.05 -9.64 -8.75
N LEU A 91 -18.54 -10.85 -8.48
CA LEU A 91 -17.64 -11.08 -7.35
C LEU A 91 -16.32 -10.30 -7.44
N ALA A 92 -15.75 -10.16 -8.64
CA ALA A 92 -14.55 -9.35 -8.83
C ALA A 92 -14.84 -7.86 -8.60
N ILE A 93 -16.00 -7.38 -9.05
CA ILE A 93 -16.45 -5.99 -8.83
C ILE A 93 -16.70 -5.75 -7.33
N VAL A 94 -17.35 -6.69 -6.65
CA VAL A 94 -17.59 -6.69 -5.20
C VAL A 94 -16.27 -6.61 -4.44
N ALA A 95 -15.30 -7.45 -4.79
CA ALA A 95 -13.98 -7.45 -4.16
C ALA A 95 -13.25 -6.11 -4.38
N LEU A 96 -13.23 -5.61 -5.61
CA LEU A 96 -12.62 -4.32 -5.96
C LEU A 96 -13.28 -3.17 -5.20
N PHE A 97 -14.61 -3.10 -5.22
CA PHE A 97 -15.37 -2.03 -4.57
C PHE A 97 -15.16 -2.05 -3.05
N THR A 98 -15.25 -3.23 -2.43
CA THR A 98 -15.09 -3.37 -0.98
C THR A 98 -13.67 -3.02 -0.54
N THR A 99 -12.65 -3.48 -1.28
CA THR A 99 -11.25 -3.15 -0.99
C THR A 99 -10.95 -1.67 -1.21
N ALA A 100 -11.39 -1.09 -2.34
CA ALA A 100 -11.20 0.33 -2.61
C ALA A 100 -11.84 1.22 -1.55
N LEU A 101 -13.10 0.93 -1.18
CA LEU A 101 -13.82 1.69 -0.16
C LEU A 101 -13.16 1.54 1.21
N PHE A 102 -12.76 0.33 1.60
CA PHE A 102 -12.09 0.10 2.88
C PHE A 102 -10.68 0.74 2.94
N THR A 103 -9.92 0.66 1.86
CA THR A 103 -8.61 1.32 1.74
C THR A 103 -8.74 2.84 1.80
N ALA A 104 -9.80 3.43 1.23
CA ALA A 104 -10.03 4.87 1.30
C ALA A 104 -10.18 5.39 2.75
N PHE A 105 -10.79 4.60 3.64
CA PHE A 105 -10.95 4.97 5.05
C PHE A 105 -9.73 4.62 5.92
N THR A 106 -9.04 3.54 5.60
CA THR A 106 -7.93 3.03 6.42
C THR A 106 -6.56 3.49 5.96
N GLY A 107 -6.44 4.07 4.76
CA GLY A 107 -5.20 4.64 4.20
C GLY A 107 -4.06 3.64 4.01
N ALA A 108 -4.27 2.35 4.31
CA ALA A 108 -3.21 1.35 4.42
C ALA A 108 -3.63 0.02 3.77
N SER A 109 -2.86 -0.40 2.76
CA SER A 109 -3.06 -1.68 2.08
C SER A 109 -2.91 -2.87 3.02
N GLY A 110 -1.98 -2.82 3.98
CA GLY A 110 -1.76 -3.92 4.94
C GLY A 110 -2.98 -4.18 5.84
N VAL A 111 -3.60 -3.11 6.34
CA VAL A 111 -4.79 -3.23 7.19
C VAL A 111 -5.98 -3.77 6.40
N THR A 112 -6.12 -3.35 5.15
CA THR A 112 -7.13 -3.88 4.23
C THR A 112 -6.98 -5.39 4.04
N ILE A 113 -5.75 -5.88 3.86
CA ILE A 113 -5.47 -7.33 3.72
C ILE A 113 -5.86 -8.09 4.99
N ILE A 114 -5.50 -7.58 6.17
CA ILE A 114 -5.85 -8.22 7.45
C ILE A 114 -7.37 -8.27 7.64
N ALA A 115 -8.08 -7.20 7.30
CA ALA A 115 -9.51 -7.07 7.55
C ALA A 115 -10.38 -7.83 6.54
N LEU A 116 -10.03 -7.77 5.24
CA LEU A 116 -10.85 -8.33 4.16
C LEU A 116 -10.29 -9.62 3.57
N GLY A 117 -8.98 -9.89 3.71
CA GLY A 117 -8.34 -11.05 3.07
C GLY A 117 -8.97 -12.38 3.48
N GLY A 118 -9.25 -12.56 4.77
CA GLY A 118 -9.92 -13.75 5.29
C GLY A 118 -11.38 -13.91 4.85
N LEU A 119 -12.02 -12.85 4.35
CA LEU A 119 -13.38 -12.89 3.81
C LEU A 119 -13.36 -13.12 2.29
N LEU A 120 -12.55 -12.35 1.57
CA LEU A 120 -12.51 -12.35 0.12
C LEU A 120 -11.86 -13.61 -0.45
N TYR A 121 -10.75 -14.09 0.12
CA TYR A 121 -10.05 -15.28 -0.38
C TYR A 121 -10.95 -16.53 -0.45
N PRO A 122 -11.62 -16.96 0.64
CA PRO A 122 -12.48 -18.14 0.56
C PRO A 122 -13.71 -17.91 -0.34
N MET A 123 -14.19 -16.68 -0.49
CA MET A 123 -15.31 -16.37 -1.39
C MET A 123 -14.91 -16.49 -2.86
N LEU A 124 -13.76 -15.91 -3.24
CA LEU A 124 -13.18 -16.01 -4.59
C LEU A 124 -12.87 -17.47 -4.94
N SER A 125 -12.20 -18.18 -4.04
CA SER A 125 -11.84 -19.59 -4.24
C SER A 125 -13.07 -20.48 -4.46
N LYS A 126 -14.17 -20.27 -3.72
CA LYS A 126 -15.43 -21.03 -3.90
C LYS A 126 -16.08 -20.82 -5.27
N GLN A 127 -15.88 -19.67 -5.91
CA GLN A 127 -16.40 -19.40 -7.25
C GLN A 127 -15.43 -19.78 -8.37
N GLY A 128 -14.31 -20.43 -8.04
CA GLY A 128 -13.32 -20.86 -9.03
C GLY A 128 -12.48 -19.71 -9.60
N TYR A 129 -12.41 -18.57 -8.89
CA TYR A 129 -11.44 -17.53 -9.23
C TYR A 129 -10.04 -18.01 -8.83
N PRO A 130 -9.04 -17.85 -9.71
CA PRO A 130 -7.65 -18.27 -9.46
C PRO A 130 -6.98 -17.48 -8.35
#